data_AF-A0A502D2P3-F1
#
_entry.id   AF-A0A502D2P3-F1
#
_cell.length_a   1.000
_cell.length_b   1.000
_cell.length_c   1.000
_cell.angle_alpha   90.00
_cell.angle_beta   90.00
_cell.angle_gamma   90.00
#
_symmetry.space_group_name_H-M   'P 1'
#
loop_
_entity.id
_entity.type
_entity.pdbx_description
1 polymer ?
#
loop_
_entity_poly.entity_id
_entity_poly.type
_entity_poly.pdbx_seq_one_letter_code
_entity_poly.pdbx_strand_id
1 'polypeptide(L)' 'MGLTDKLDNAKDKATGEAKEATGKATDNERLEAEGKVDQSEADLKQAGEKVKDAFNN' A
#
# COMPACT_ATOMS: atom_id res chain seq x y z
N MET A 1 -18.09 0.47 -9.67
CA MET A 1 -16.69 0.43 -9.22
C MET A 1 -16.06 -0.85 -9.76
N GLY A 2 -15.33 -0.70 -10.87
CA GLY A 2 -14.91 -1.80 -11.74
C GLY A 2 -13.66 -2.52 -11.22
N LEU A 3 -13.44 -3.72 -11.76
CA LEU A 3 -12.28 -4.59 -11.50
C LEU A 3 -10.94 -3.85 -11.49
N THR A 4 -10.80 -2.78 -12.27
CA THR A 4 -9.62 -1.93 -12.36
C THR A 4 -9.25 -1.29 -11.01
N ASP A 5 -10.21 -0.76 -10.26
CA ASP A 5 -9.97 -0.11 -8.95
C ASP A 5 -9.41 -1.09 -7.91
N LYS A 6 -9.97 -2.30 -7.86
CA LYS A 6 -9.49 -3.38 -6.99
C LYS A 6 -8.13 -3.89 -7.44
N LEU A 7 -7.89 -3.91 -8.75
CA LEU A 7 -6.63 -4.37 -9.32
C LEU A 7 -5.52 -3.35 -9.03
N ASP A 8 -5.77 -2.05 -9.18
CA ASP A 8 -4.79 -1.01 -8.88
C ASP A 8 -4.47 -0.99 -7.37
N ASN A 9 -5.48 -1.09 -6.50
CA ASN A 9 -5.23 -1.19 -5.06
C ASN A 9 -4.48 -2.49 -4.66
N ALA A 10 -4.63 -3.56 -5.43
CA ALA A 10 -3.86 -4.80 -5.26
C ALA A 10 -2.45 -4.70 -5.84
N LYS A 11 -2.26 -3.95 -6.93
CA LYS A 11 -0.95 -3.68 -7.54
C LYS A 11 -0.09 -2.82 -6.63
N ASP A 12 -0.65 -1.79 -5.99
CA ASP A 12 0.09 -0.96 -5.05
C ASP A 12 0.55 -1.78 -3.83
N LYS A 13 -0.33 -2.63 -3.27
CA LYS A 13 0.06 -3.58 -2.22
C LYS A 13 1.14 -4.55 -2.68
N ALA A 14 0.96 -5.17 -3.84
CA ALA A 14 1.91 -6.12 -4.40
C ALA A 14 3.26 -5.45 -4.71
N THR A 15 3.26 -4.19 -5.14
CA THR A 15 4.48 -3.42 -5.43
C THR A 15 5.21 -3.05 -4.14
N GLY A 16 4.50 -2.64 -3.09
CA GLY A 16 5.08 -2.39 -1.77
C GLY A 16 5.69 -3.66 -1.14
N GLU A 17 4.95 -4.78 -1.17
CA GLU A 17 5.47 -6.09 -0.73
C GLU A 17 6.67 -6.53 -1.58
N ALA A 18 6.63 -6.34 -2.89
CA ALA A 18 7.75 -6.67 -3.77
C ALA A 18 8.99 -5.82 -3.49
N LYS A 19 8.83 -4.50 -3.26
CA LYS A 19 9.93 -3.62 -2.84
C LYS A 19 10.52 -4.07 -1.50
N GLU A 20 9.66 -4.43 -0.53
CA GLU A 20 10.12 -4.90 0.78
C GLU A 20 10.89 -6.22 0.66
N ALA A 21 10.33 -7.19 -0.05
CA ALA A 21 10.94 -8.50 -0.26
C ALA A 21 12.25 -8.40 -1.04
N THR A 22 12.29 -7.54 -2.07
CA THR A 22 13.51 -7.29 -2.85
C THR A 22 14.54 -6.54 -2.01
N GLY A 23 14.13 -5.56 -1.21
CA GLY A 23 14.99 -4.86 -0.27
C GLY A 23 15.66 -5.81 0.71
N LYS A 24 14.88 -6.70 1.35
CA LYS A 24 15.38 -7.76 2.23
C LYS A 24 16.32 -8.71 1.51
N ALA A 25 15.96 -9.18 0.32
CA ALA A 25 16.75 -10.15 -0.43
C ALA A 25 18.08 -9.57 -0.94
N THR A 26 18.14 -8.26 -1.16
CA THR A 26 19.33 -7.56 -1.69
C THR A 26 20.07 -6.77 -0.61
N ASP A 27 19.71 -6.91 0.67
CA ASP A 27 20.26 -6.13 1.80
C ASP A 27 20.19 -4.60 1.56
N ASN A 28 19.13 -4.15 0.89
CA ASN A 28 18.92 -2.75 0.53
C ASN A 28 17.85 -2.14 1.44
N GLU A 29 18.32 -1.52 2.53
CA GLU A 29 17.48 -0.87 3.55
C GLU A 29 16.56 0.20 2.98
N ARG A 30 16.95 0.89 1.89
CA ARG A 30 16.09 1.89 1.25
C ARG A 30 14.87 1.26 0.59
N LEU A 31 15.06 0.17 -0.15
CA LEU A 31 13.97 -0.56 -0.80
C LEU A 31 13.03 -1.20 0.23
N GLU A 32 13.59 -1.73 1.33
CA GLU A 32 12.76 -2.24 2.44
C GLU A 32 11.92 -1.11 3.05
N ALA A 33 12.54 0.02 3.38
CA ALA A 33 11.87 1.16 3.98
C ALA A 33 10.80 1.75 3.06
N GLU A 34 11.07 1.89 1.76
CA GLU A 34 10.07 2.34 0.78
C GLU A 34 8.86 1.41 0.75
N GLY A 35 9.06 0.08 0.67
CA GLY A 35 7.95 -0.87 0.66
C GLY A 35 7.07 -0.80 1.91
N LYS A 36 7.69 -0.67 3.08
CA LYS A 36 7.00 -0.49 4.38
C LYS A 36 6.22 0.81 4.47
N VAL A 37 6.80 1.90 3.97
CA VAL A 37 6.17 3.22 3.96
C VAL A 37 4.98 3.22 3.01
N ASP A 38 5.14 2.70 1.79
CA ASP A 38 4.05 2.55 0.80
C ASP A 38 2.86 1.78 1.38
N GLN A 39 3.12 0.66 2.07
CA GLN A 39 2.06 -0.12 2.74
C GLN A 39 1.37 0.68 3.85
N SER A 40 2.16 1.32 4.71
CA SER A 40 1.63 2.09 5.84
C SER A 40 0.77 3.28 5.38
N GLU A 41 1.19 3.95 4.30
CA GLU A 41 0.43 5.03 3.68
C GLU A 41 -0.88 4.54 3.06
N ALA A 42 -0.86 3.39 2.39
CA ALA A 42 -2.04 2.79 1.80
C ALA A 42 -3.08 2.41 2.86
N ASP A 43 -2.65 1.76 3.95
CA ASP A 43 -3.52 1.42 5.07
C ASP A 43 -4.07 2.68 5.78
N LEU A 44 -3.25 3.72 5.95
CA LEU A 44 -3.71 5.02 6.48
C LEU A 44 -4.73 5.70 5.56
N LYS A 45 -4.51 5.71 4.24
CA LYS A 45 -5.46 6.26 3.27
C LYS A 45 -6.79 5.51 3.31
N GLN A 46 -6.75 4.18 3.29
CA GLN A 46 -7.98 3.37 3.38
C GLN A 46 -8.72 3.57 4.70
N ALA A 47 -7.99 3.64 5.82
CA ALA A 47 -8.60 3.92 7.13
C ALA A 47 -9.21 5.32 7.17
N GLY A 48 -8.50 6.33 6.66
CA GLY A 48 -8.99 7.71 6.57
C GLY A 48 -10.21 7.85 5.67
N GLU A 49 -10.23 7.18 4.51
CA GLU A 49 -11.39 7.14 3.63
C GLU A 49 -12.58 6.44 4.30
N LYS A 50 -12.39 5.30 4.96
CA LYS A 50 -13.47 4.63 5.70
C LYS A 50 -14.06 5.51 6.80
N VAL A 51 -13.21 6.20 7.55
CA VAL A 51 -13.66 7.16 8.57
C VAL A 51 -14.45 8.28 7.90
N LYS A 52 -13.90 8.91 6.86
CA LYS A 52 -14.55 10.00 6.14
C LYS A 52 -15.89 9.60 5.52
N ASP A 53 -15.99 8.39 4.98
CA ASP A 53 -17.22 7.82 4.42
C ASP A 53 -18.28 7.60 5.52
N ALA A 54 -17.87 7.07 6.68
CA ALA A 54 -18.75 6.89 7.83
C ALA A 54 -19.24 8.23 8.44
N PHE A 55 -18.46 9.30 8.33
CA PHE A 55 -18.84 10.65 8.78
C PHE A 55 -19.63 11.45 7.74
N ASN A 56 -19.62 11.06 6.47
CA ASN A 56 -20.35 11.73 5.38
C ASN A 56 -21.72 11.09 5.07
N ASN A 57 -22.19 10.14 5.89
CA ASN A 57 -23.51 9.54 5.78
C ASN A 57 -24.54 10.12 6.76
#